data_AF-A0A9X0AWP6-F1
#
_entry.id   AF-A0A9X0AWP6-F1
#
_cell.length_a   1.000
_cell.length_b   1.000
_cell.length_c   1.000
_cell.angle_alpha   90.00
_cell.angle_beta   90.00
_cell.angle_gamma   90.00
#
_symmetry.space_group_name_H-M   'P 1'
#
loop_
_entity.id
_entity.type
_entity.pdbx_description
1 polymer ?
#
loop_
_entity_poly.entity_id
_entity_poly.type
_entity_poly.pdbx_seq_one_letter_code
_entity_poly.pdbx_strand_id
1 'polypeptide(L)'
;MIEKRNDALRTNPDVFNYPTSTDIGITTRGSDVYWAITAAMAFATICFLAWSFRLPRSKRIFHYITAAITMTAAIAYFTMASNLGYASIIQEFQRGNPKVRGVTREIFYVRYIDWVVTTPVR
;
A
#
# COMPACT_ATOMS: atom_id res chain seq x y z
N MET A 1 14.28 24.19 -7.45
CA MET A 1 12.85 23.86 -7.21
C MET A 1 12.68 22.38 -7.52
N ILE A 2 12.37 21.54 -6.53
CA ILE A 2 12.15 20.10 -6.76
C ILE A 2 10.73 19.95 -7.30
N GLU A 3 10.60 19.53 -8.56
CA GLU A 3 9.33 19.20 -9.20
C GLU A 3 8.77 17.91 -8.57
N LYS A 4 7.51 17.94 -8.10
CA LYS A 4 6.83 16.72 -7.65
C LYS A 4 6.49 15.87 -8.87
N ARG A 5 7.11 14.70 -9.00
CA ARG A 5 6.97 13.78 -10.15
C ARG A 5 6.16 12.52 -9.84
N ASN A 6 5.13 12.63 -8.99
CA ASN A 6 4.24 11.50 -8.76
C ASN A 6 3.09 11.51 -9.78
N ASP A 7 3.28 10.75 -10.84
CA ASP A 7 2.30 10.52 -11.91
C ASP A 7 1.46 9.24 -11.71
N ALA A 8 1.50 8.62 -10.53
CA ALA A 8 0.85 7.33 -10.29
C ALA A 8 -0.67 7.39 -10.55
N LEU A 9 -1.36 8.40 -10.03
CA LEU A 9 -2.81 8.57 -10.22
C LEU A 9 -3.19 8.95 -11.64
N ARG A 10 -2.24 9.51 -12.41
CA ARG A 10 -2.42 9.80 -13.83
C ARG A 10 -2.26 8.54 -14.69
N THR A 11 -1.33 7.68 -14.29
CA THR A 11 -1.02 6.42 -14.98
C THR A 11 -2.08 5.36 -14.70
N ASN A 12 -2.56 5.30 -13.45
CA ASN A 12 -3.58 4.37 -12.99
C ASN A 12 -4.78 5.19 -12.48
N PRO A 13 -5.65 5.67 -13.40
CA PRO A 13 -6.79 6.50 -13.04
C PRO A 13 -7.87 5.71 -12.29
N ASP A 14 -8.73 6.43 -11.57
CA ASP A 14 -9.86 5.89 -10.80
C ASP A 14 -11.01 5.40 -11.70
N VAL A 15 -10.75 4.35 -12.49
CA VAL A 15 -11.72 3.72 -13.37
C VAL A 15 -12.04 2.32 -12.87
N PHE A 16 -13.32 2.07 -12.60
CA PHE A 16 -13.80 0.79 -12.08
C PHE A 16 -15.03 0.33 -12.89
N ASN A 17 -15.32 -0.98 -12.86
CA ASN A 17 -16.42 -1.53 -13.69
C ASN A 17 -17.80 -1.08 -13.21
N TYR A 18 -18.03 -1.13 -11.90
CA TYR A 18 -19.25 -0.64 -11.26
C TYR A 18 -19.01 -0.45 -9.75
N PRO A 19 -19.15 0.76 -9.20
CA PRO A 19 -19.46 2.03 -9.86
C PRO A 19 -18.31 2.50 -10.79
N THR A 20 -18.61 3.32 -11.80
CA THR A 20 -17.66 3.65 -12.90
C THR A 20 -16.49 4.54 -12.46
N SER A 21 -16.65 5.29 -11.37
CA SER A 21 -15.64 6.20 -10.83
C SER A 21 -15.69 6.27 -9.30
N THR A 22 -14.57 6.68 -8.71
CA THR A 22 -14.45 6.87 -7.27
C THR A 22 -14.39 8.35 -6.93
N ASP A 23 -15.39 8.85 -6.19
CA ASP A 23 -15.46 10.26 -5.81
C ASP A 23 -14.47 10.60 -4.69
N ILE A 24 -14.33 9.66 -3.72
CA ILE A 24 -13.47 9.79 -2.56
C ILE A 24 -12.32 8.79 -2.70
N GLY A 25 -11.32 9.18 -3.50
CA GLY A 25 -10.09 8.42 -3.76
C GLY A 25 -8.86 8.94 -3.02
N ILE A 26 -7.76 8.22 -3.17
CA ILE A 26 -6.43 8.62 -2.71
C ILE A 26 -5.99 9.94 -3.37
N THR A 27 -5.27 10.77 -2.61
CA THR A 27 -4.68 12.00 -3.15
C THR A 27 -3.24 11.74 -3.59
N THR A 28 -2.69 12.58 -4.48
CA THR A 28 -1.26 12.48 -4.87
C THR A 28 -0.34 12.53 -3.65
N ARG A 29 -0.70 13.31 -2.61
CA ARG A 29 0.03 13.35 -1.33
C ARG A 29 -0.07 12.03 -0.56
N GLY A 30 -1.23 11.37 -0.59
CA GLY A 30 -1.41 10.04 0.00
C GLY A 30 -0.55 9.00 -0.72
N SER A 31 -0.53 9.04 -2.05
CA SER A 31 0.34 8.20 -2.88
C SER A 31 1.83 8.47 -2.59
N ASP A 32 2.26 9.74 -2.46
CA ASP A 32 3.65 10.11 -2.08
C ASP A 32 4.09 9.41 -0.78
N VAL A 33 3.20 9.38 0.23
CA VAL A 33 3.48 8.72 1.51
C VAL A 33 3.58 7.20 1.35
N TYR A 34 2.69 6.59 0.56
CA TYR A 34 2.79 5.15 0.30
C TYR A 34 4.06 4.79 -0.46
N TRP A 35 4.50 5.60 -1.44
CA TRP A 35 5.79 5.42 -2.10
C TRP A 35 6.97 5.48 -1.12
N ALA A 36 6.95 6.40 -0.16
CA ALA A 36 7.97 6.48 0.88
C ALA A 36 8.00 5.21 1.75
N ILE A 37 6.82 4.69 2.13
CA ILE A 37 6.71 3.45 2.92
C ILE A 37 7.20 2.24 2.10
N THR A 38 6.85 2.15 0.82
CA THR A 38 7.36 1.12 -0.10
C THR A 38 8.89 1.11 -0.11
N ALA A 39 9.52 2.29 -0.28
CA ALA A 39 10.97 2.40 -0.30
C ALA A 39 11.59 1.97 1.04
N ALA A 40 11.00 2.39 2.17
CA ALA A 40 11.48 2.01 3.50
C ALA A 40 11.37 0.49 3.74
N MET A 41 10.26 -0.13 3.35
CA MET A 41 10.04 -1.57 3.51
C MET A 41 10.98 -2.38 2.60
N ALA A 42 11.13 -1.98 1.33
CA ALA A 42 12.06 -2.63 0.41
C ALA A 42 13.52 -2.52 0.89
N PHE A 43 13.91 -1.35 1.41
CA PHE A 43 15.23 -1.15 2.02
C PHE A 43 15.42 -2.07 3.23
N ALA A 44 14.43 -2.16 4.12
CA ALA A 44 14.47 -3.06 5.27
C ALA A 44 14.61 -4.52 4.85
N THR A 45 13.89 -4.97 3.81
CA THR A 45 14.03 -6.31 3.24
C THR A 45 15.47 -6.59 2.80
N ILE A 46 16.08 -5.67 2.05
CA ILE A 46 17.48 -5.81 1.60
C ILE A 46 18.42 -5.89 2.80
N CYS A 47 18.23 -5.05 3.82
CA CYS A 47 19.02 -5.08 5.05
C CYS A 47 18.92 -6.41 5.79
N PHE A 48 17.71 -6.97 5.96
CA PHE A 48 17.53 -8.27 6.64
C PHE A 48 18.13 -9.43 5.85
N LEU A 49 18.01 -9.42 4.52
CA LEU A 49 18.65 -10.40 3.65
C LEU A 49 20.18 -10.29 3.70
N ALA A 50 20.73 -9.08 3.58
CA ALA A 50 22.16 -8.82 3.69
C ALA A 50 22.72 -9.28 5.04
N TRP A 51 21.99 -9.00 6.12
CA TRP A 51 22.37 -9.42 7.47
C TRP A 51 22.34 -10.94 7.61
N SER A 52 21.38 -11.64 6.98
CA SER A 52 21.26 -13.09 7.06
C SER A 52 22.51 -13.85 6.58
N PHE A 53 23.27 -13.28 5.63
CA PHE A 53 24.49 -13.90 5.12
C PHE A 53 25.62 -13.98 6.16
N ARG A 54 25.59 -13.11 7.19
CA ARG A 54 26.60 -13.09 8.26
C ARG A 54 26.35 -14.12 9.37
N LEU A 55 25.18 -14.77 9.39
CA LEU A 55 24.82 -15.72 10.45
C LEU A 55 24.99 -17.20 10.03
N PRO A 56 25.24 -18.11 10.98
CA PRO A 56 25.13 -19.56 10.77
C PRO A 56 23.72 -19.97 10.30
N ARG A 57 23.62 -21.02 9.49
CA ARG A 57 22.36 -21.44 8.82
C ARG A 57 21.20 -21.66 9.80
N SER A 58 21.47 -22.17 11.01
CA SER A 58 20.46 -22.44 12.03
C SER A 58 19.75 -21.19 12.58
N LYS A 59 20.34 -19.98 12.44
CA LYS A 59 19.76 -18.71 12.94
C LYS A 59 19.16 -17.83 11.86
N ARG A 60 19.19 -18.27 10.58
CA ARG A 60 18.73 -17.45 9.44
C ARG A 60 17.20 -17.43 9.28
N ILE A 61 16.50 -18.42 9.83
CA ILE A 61 15.05 -18.57 9.63
C ILE A 61 14.28 -17.32 10.09
N PHE A 62 14.67 -16.73 11.21
CA PHE A 62 14.07 -15.48 11.71
C PHE A 62 14.29 -14.29 10.75
N HIS A 63 15.47 -14.20 10.14
CA HIS A 63 15.79 -13.15 9.18
C HIS A 63 15.01 -13.34 7.87
N TYR A 64 14.82 -14.58 7.44
CA TYR A 64 14.01 -14.89 6.24
C TYR A 64 12.52 -14.61 6.48
N ILE A 65 11.98 -14.95 7.64
CA ILE A 65 10.59 -14.60 8.01
C ILE A 65 10.41 -13.08 8.03
N THR A 66 11.33 -12.36 8.67
CA THR A 66 11.28 -10.89 8.74
C THR A 66 11.45 -10.24 7.36
N ALA A 67 12.34 -10.77 6.52
CA ALA A 67 12.50 -10.34 5.13
C ALA A 67 11.23 -10.60 4.30
N ALA A 68 10.59 -11.77 4.46
CA ALA A 68 9.33 -12.09 3.79
C ALA A 68 8.19 -11.15 4.20
N ILE A 69 8.09 -10.82 5.49
CA ILE A 69 7.10 -9.84 6.02
C ILE A 69 7.33 -8.46 5.42
N THR A 70 8.56 -7.94 5.50
CA THR A 70 8.88 -6.61 4.95
C THR A 70 8.72 -6.55 3.43
N MET A 71 9.01 -7.65 2.72
CA MET A 71 8.81 -7.75 1.28
C MET A 71 7.32 -7.73 0.92
N THR A 72 6.50 -8.49 1.64
CA THR A 72 5.03 -8.48 1.46
C THR A 72 4.48 -7.07 1.69
N ALA A 73 4.91 -6.42 2.78
CA ALA A 73 4.53 -5.04 3.06
C ALA A 73 4.96 -4.09 1.94
N ALA A 74 6.19 -4.21 1.42
CA ALA A 74 6.69 -3.39 0.31
C ALA A 74 5.79 -3.51 -0.94
N ILE A 75 5.38 -4.74 -1.29
CA ILE A 75 4.48 -5.01 -2.43
C ILE A 75 3.09 -4.42 -2.19
N ALA A 76 2.54 -4.59 -0.98
CA ALA A 76 1.23 -4.07 -0.63
C ALA A 76 1.18 -2.54 -0.68
N TYR A 77 2.17 -1.87 -0.07
CA TYR A 77 2.29 -0.41 -0.14
C TYR A 77 2.58 0.08 -1.55
N PHE A 78 3.36 -0.65 -2.36
CA PHE A 78 3.59 -0.31 -3.76
C PHE A 78 2.29 -0.31 -4.56
N THR A 79 1.47 -1.33 -4.34
CA THR A 79 0.17 -1.49 -5.02
C THR A 79 -0.76 -0.33 -4.66
N MET A 80 -0.86 0.02 -3.37
CA MET A 80 -1.66 1.18 -2.93
C MET A 80 -1.07 2.52 -3.41
N ALA A 81 0.26 2.68 -3.42
CA ALA A 81 0.92 3.89 -3.93
C ALA A 81 0.64 4.10 -5.41
N SER A 82 0.54 3.01 -6.16
CA SER A 82 0.23 2.98 -7.59
C SER A 82 -1.26 3.12 -7.90
N ASN A 83 -2.13 3.33 -6.90
CA ASN A 83 -3.58 3.37 -7.09
C ASN A 83 -4.18 2.06 -7.62
N LEU A 84 -3.63 0.94 -7.15
CA LEU A 84 -4.07 -0.39 -7.53
C LEU A 84 -4.63 -1.12 -6.31
N GLY A 85 -5.42 -2.16 -6.57
CA GLY A 85 -5.89 -3.05 -5.53
C GLY A 85 -6.89 -2.41 -4.57
N TYR A 86 -7.73 -1.53 -5.10
CA TYR A 86 -8.89 -0.97 -4.43
C TYR A 86 -10.19 -1.49 -5.03
N ALA A 87 -11.26 -1.38 -4.25
CA ALA A 87 -12.63 -1.51 -4.72
C ALA A 87 -13.36 -0.18 -4.47
N SER A 88 -14.14 0.27 -5.45
CA SER A 88 -15.01 1.44 -5.30
C SER A 88 -16.36 0.98 -4.76
N ILE A 89 -16.80 1.55 -3.63
CA ILE A 89 -18.04 1.13 -2.96
C ILE A 89 -18.90 2.36 -2.64
N ILE A 90 -20.20 2.25 -2.86
CA ILE A 90 -21.16 3.29 -2.46
C ILE A 90 -21.23 3.34 -0.94
N GLN A 91 -21.04 4.54 -0.37
CA GLN A 91 -21.11 4.72 1.07
C GLN A 91 -22.57 4.76 1.53
N GLU A 92 -22.92 3.81 2.41
CA GLU A 92 -24.26 3.65 3.01
C GLU A 92 -24.71 4.89 3.79
N PHE A 93 -23.82 5.45 4.62
CA PHE A 93 -24.15 6.56 5.52
C PHE A 93 -23.52 7.86 5.05
N GLN A 94 -24.28 8.67 4.30
CA GLN A 94 -23.84 9.99 3.86
C GLN A 94 -23.96 11.02 4.98
N ARG A 95 -22.88 11.77 5.25
CA ARG A 95 -22.91 12.85 6.26
C ARG A 95 -23.54 14.10 5.66
N GLY A 96 -24.37 14.81 6.43
CA GLY A 96 -24.99 16.07 5.99
C GLY A 96 -24.02 17.24 5.82
N ASN A 97 -22.86 17.24 6.51
CA ASN A 97 -21.81 18.25 6.35
C ASN A 97 -20.42 17.58 6.22
N PRO A 98 -20.10 16.96 5.07
CA PRO A 98 -18.87 16.20 4.91
C PRO A 98 -17.71 17.11 4.48
N LYS A 99 -16.52 16.90 5.06
CA LYS A 99 -15.27 17.59 4.64
C LYS A 99 -14.80 17.19 3.23
N VAL A 100 -15.17 16.00 2.77
CA VAL A 100 -14.90 15.47 1.44
C VAL A 100 -16.22 14.96 0.88
N ARG A 101 -16.63 15.47 -0.29
CA ARG A 101 -17.91 15.13 -0.92
C ARG A 101 -17.72 13.95 -1.86
N GLY A 102 -18.69 13.05 -1.91
CA GLY A 102 -18.70 11.92 -2.82
C GLY A 102 -19.64 10.82 -2.34
N VAL A 103 -20.18 10.06 -3.28
CA VAL A 103 -21.07 8.93 -3.02
C VAL A 103 -20.26 7.64 -2.96
N THR A 104 -19.24 7.52 -3.81
CA THR A 104 -18.38 6.34 -3.90
C THR A 104 -17.04 6.55 -3.20
N ARG A 105 -16.59 5.52 -2.48
CA ARG A 105 -15.36 5.55 -1.68
C ARG A 105 -14.41 4.45 -2.11
N GLU A 106 -13.14 4.83 -2.21
CA GLU A 106 -12.04 3.90 -2.43
C GLU A 106 -11.73 3.09 -1.16
N ILE A 107 -11.70 1.76 -1.30
CA ILE A 107 -11.27 0.85 -0.22
C ILE A 107 -10.16 -0.06 -0.74
N PHE A 108 -8.95 0.14 -0.23
CA PHE A 108 -7.79 -0.71 -0.54
C PHE A 108 -7.90 -2.07 0.13
N TYR A 109 -8.41 -3.06 -0.59
CA TYR A 109 -8.49 -4.44 -0.09
C TYR A 109 -7.09 -5.07 0.09
N VAL A 110 -6.09 -4.61 -0.68
CA VAL A 110 -4.70 -5.09 -0.57
C VAL A 110 -4.12 -4.90 0.83
N ARG A 111 -4.56 -3.88 1.57
CA ARG A 111 -4.17 -3.69 2.98
C ARG A 111 -4.60 -4.85 3.87
N TYR A 112 -5.78 -5.41 3.62
CA TYR A 112 -6.28 -6.54 4.40
C TYR A 112 -5.53 -7.83 4.05
N ILE A 113 -5.13 -8.00 2.78
CA ILE A 113 -4.27 -9.11 2.36
C ILE A 113 -2.91 -9.02 3.07
N ASP A 114 -2.28 -7.84 3.09
CA ASP A 114 -1.03 -7.60 3.82
C ASP A 114 -1.16 -7.94 5.31
N TRP A 115 -2.26 -7.52 5.95
CA TRP A 115 -2.51 -7.88 7.35
C TRP A 115 -2.63 -9.38 7.55
N VAL A 116 -3.34 -10.12 6.69
CA VAL A 116 -3.44 -11.58 6.79
C VAL A 116 -2.06 -12.25 6.73
N VAL A 117 -1.12 -11.73 5.93
CA VAL A 117 0.23 -12.31 5.81
C VAL A 117 1.13 -11.90 6.97
N THR A 118 1.04 -10.65 7.44
CA THR A 118 2.00 -10.07 8.40
C THR A 118 1.57 -10.19 9.86
N THR A 119 0.27 -10.40 10.15
CA THR A 119 -0.27 -10.47 11.52
C THR A 119 -0.14 -11.82 12.24
N PRO A 120 -0.23 -13.00 11.58
CA PRO A 120 -0.14 -14.28 12.30
C PRO A 120 1.23 -14.55 12.94
N VAL A 121 2.24 -13.76 12.55
CA VAL A 121 3.64 -13.90 12.95
C VAL A 121 4.07 -12.85 13.99
N ARG A 122 3.16 -11.93 14.38
CA ARG A 122 3.37 -11.04 15.54
C ARG A 122 3.05 -11.78 16.83
#